data_AF-A0A929UFA5-F1
#
_entry.id   AF-A0A929UFA5-F1
#
_cell.length_a   1.000
_cell.length_b   1.000
_cell.length_c   1.000
_cell.angle_alpha   90.00
_cell.angle_beta   90.00
_cell.angle_gamma   90.00
#
_symmetry.space_group_name_H-M   'P 1'
#
loop_
_entity.id
_entity.type
_entity.pdbx_description
1 polymer ?
#
loop_
_entity_poly.entity_id
_entity_poly.type
_entity_poly.pdbx_seq_one_letter_code
_entity_poly.pdbx_strand_id
1 'polypeptide(L)'
;MKKQTVQRVLLLLLLVLQIAVGILFAQKKQGYHEDEMYTYYSTNGTNGLFLPDREWQNSKEILKEFVVLPGENFDYARIKEVQSWDVHPPLYYFLFHTVCDFFPGRFSKWPGIFTNLIAMVLCFLLMERLLKTLGRPFVVRFLVLALIGLNPMTISALVFFRMYFWLTVFVLACAKLHVEKTLQLM
;
A
#
# COMPACT_ATOMS: atom_id res chain seq x y z
N MET A 1 -18.36 30.03 -5.54
CA MET A 1 -18.77 28.64 -5.25
C MET A 1 -18.63 27.69 -6.45
N LYS A 2 -19.21 27.97 -7.63
CA LYS A 2 -19.15 27.05 -8.81
C LYS A 2 -17.74 26.56 -9.20
N LYS A 3 -16.74 27.45 -9.25
CA LYS A 3 -15.36 27.10 -9.67
C LYS A 3 -14.67 26.09 -8.74
N GLN A 4 -14.84 26.22 -7.42
CA GLN A 4 -14.24 25.29 -6.45
C GLN A 4 -14.91 23.91 -6.51
N THR A 5 -16.22 23.87 -6.71
CA THR A 5 -16.96 22.61 -6.92
C THR A 5 -16.45 21.89 -8.16
N VAL A 6 -16.30 22.59 -9.29
CA VAL A 6 -15.75 22.00 -10.53
C VAL A 6 -14.35 21.43 -10.31
N GLN A 7 -13.47 22.16 -9.64
CA GLN A 7 -12.12 21.67 -9.32
C GLN A 7 -12.13 20.38 -8.48
N ARG A 8 -13.00 20.30 -7.48
CA ARG A 8 -13.15 19.10 -6.65
C ARG A 8 -13.67 17.91 -7.45
N VAL A 9 -14.65 18.13 -8.33
CA VAL A 9 -15.18 17.08 -9.22
C VAL A 9 -14.09 16.58 -10.16
N LEU A 10 -13.31 17.48 -10.78
CA LEU A 10 -12.21 17.08 -11.67
C LEU A 10 -11.14 16.25 -10.95
N LEU A 11 -10.77 16.63 -9.73
CA LEU A 11 -9.82 15.85 -8.92
C LEU A 11 -10.38 14.48 -8.53
N LEU A 12 -11.67 14.41 -8.19
CA LEU A 12 -12.34 13.14 -7.89
C LEU A 12 -12.36 12.23 -9.12
N LEU A 13 -12.72 12.76 -10.30
CA LEU A 13 -12.70 12.01 -11.55
C LEU A 13 -11.29 11.50 -11.88
N LEU A 14 -10.26 12.32 -11.67
CA LEU A 14 -8.87 11.92 -11.85
C LEU A 14 -8.47 10.78 -10.90
N LEU A 15 -8.85 10.86 -9.62
CA LEU A 15 -8.57 9.81 -8.65
C LEU A 15 -9.29 8.50 -9.03
N VAL A 16 -10.57 8.58 -9.42
CA VAL A 16 -11.34 7.42 -9.88
C VAL A 16 -10.70 6.80 -11.12
N LEU A 17 -10.23 7.61 -12.06
CA LEU A 17 -9.50 7.13 -13.23
C LEU A 17 -8.21 6.39 -12.85
N GLN A 18 -7.41 6.93 -11.92
CA GLN A 18 -6.18 6.29 -11.44
C GLN A 18 -6.47 4.96 -10.74
N ILE A 19 -7.52 4.90 -9.91
CA ILE A 19 -7.98 3.67 -9.26
C ILE A 19 -8.42 2.64 -10.31
N ALA A 20 -9.21 3.06 -11.31
CA ALA A 20 -9.66 2.17 -12.37
C ALA A 20 -8.48 1.60 -13.17
N VAL A 21 -7.53 2.44 -13.57
CA VAL A 21 -6.31 2.00 -14.26
C VAL A 21 -5.51 1.03 -13.38
N GLY A 22 -5.31 1.37 -12.11
CA GLY A 22 -4.63 0.49 -11.15
C GLY A 22 -5.29 -0.88 -11.02
N ILE A 23 -6.62 -0.92 -10.92
CA ILE A 23 -7.40 -2.18 -10.87
C ILE A 23 -7.27 -2.97 -12.17
N LEU A 24 -7.28 -2.31 -13.34
CA LEU A 24 -7.10 -2.99 -14.63
C LEU A 24 -5.73 -3.69 -14.71
N PHE A 25 -4.66 -3.04 -14.26
CA PHE A 25 -3.33 -3.67 -14.20
C PHE A 25 -3.25 -4.76 -13.13
N ALA A 26 -3.86 -4.53 -11.96
CA ALA A 26 -3.98 -5.53 -10.92
C ALA A 26 -4.69 -6.80 -11.41
N GLN A 27 -5.76 -6.68 -12.21
CA GLN A 27 -6.44 -7.82 -12.82
C GLN A 27 -5.50 -8.60 -13.75
N LYS A 28 -4.71 -7.90 -14.57
CA LYS A 28 -3.73 -8.49 -15.48
C LYS A 28 -2.50 -9.10 -14.80
N LYS A 29 -2.22 -8.78 -13.53
CA LYS A 29 -1.11 -9.37 -12.78
C LYS A 29 -1.23 -10.90 -12.73
N GLN A 30 -0.22 -11.60 -13.24
CA GLN A 30 -0.06 -13.05 -13.17
C GLN A 30 1.19 -13.36 -12.35
N GLY A 31 1.04 -14.16 -11.29
CA GLY A 31 2.13 -14.52 -10.39
C GLY A 31 2.44 -13.46 -9.32
N TYR A 32 3.41 -13.81 -8.48
CA TYR A 32 3.92 -12.98 -7.38
C TYR A 32 5.43 -12.94 -7.47
N HIS A 33 5.99 -11.79 -7.15
CA HIS A 33 7.41 -11.62 -6.90
C HIS A 33 7.74 -12.14 -5.49
N GLU A 34 8.97 -12.55 -5.24
CA GLU A 34 9.40 -13.17 -3.98
C GLU A 34 9.09 -12.30 -2.76
N ASP A 35 9.27 -10.99 -2.88
CA ASP A 35 8.97 -10.05 -1.80
C ASP A 35 7.47 -9.86 -1.48
N GLU A 36 6.59 -10.15 -2.44
CA GLU A 36 5.15 -10.19 -2.19
C GLU A 36 4.79 -11.45 -1.40
N MET A 37 5.45 -12.57 -1.72
CA MET A 37 5.36 -13.80 -0.92
C MET A 37 5.95 -13.58 0.46
N TYR A 38 7.06 -12.86 0.57
CA TYR A 38 7.68 -12.51 1.84
C TYR A 38 6.75 -11.64 2.69
N THR A 39 6.04 -10.70 2.09
CA THR A 39 5.02 -9.91 2.81
C THR A 39 3.96 -10.80 3.44
N TYR A 40 3.44 -11.77 2.69
CA TYR A 40 2.49 -12.75 3.22
C TYR A 40 3.09 -13.58 4.34
N TYR A 41 4.30 -14.09 4.10
CA TYR A 41 5.03 -14.92 5.02
C TYR A 41 5.31 -14.24 6.36
N SER A 42 5.87 -13.04 6.33
CA SER A 42 6.27 -12.29 7.52
C SER A 42 5.10 -11.64 8.29
N THR A 43 3.89 -11.75 7.74
CA THR A 43 2.69 -11.17 8.34
C THR A 43 1.67 -12.23 8.79
N ASN A 44 1.49 -13.28 7.99
CA ASN A 44 0.44 -14.27 8.20
C ASN A 44 0.99 -15.65 8.56
N GLY A 45 2.28 -15.91 8.33
CA GLY A 45 2.92 -17.19 8.64
C GLY A 45 2.88 -17.53 10.13
N THR A 46 2.68 -18.81 10.42
CA THR A 46 2.47 -19.35 11.76
C THR A 46 3.66 -20.06 12.34
N ASN A 47 4.40 -20.80 11.52
CA ASN A 47 5.42 -21.73 12.05
C ASN A 47 6.82 -21.11 12.14
N GLY A 48 6.97 -19.81 11.83
CA GLY A 48 8.30 -19.23 11.64
C GLY A 48 9.06 -19.96 10.52
N LEU A 49 10.36 -19.74 10.36
CA LEU A 49 11.18 -20.34 9.29
C LEU A 49 11.47 -21.84 9.54
N PHE A 50 10.44 -22.65 9.78
CA PHE A 50 10.60 -24.10 9.89
C PHE A 50 10.62 -24.71 8.50
N LEU A 51 11.83 -24.89 7.96
CA LEU A 51 12.07 -25.58 6.70
C LEU A 51 12.56 -27.01 7.03
N PRO A 52 11.70 -28.03 6.91
CA PRO A 52 12.12 -29.40 7.18
C PRO A 52 13.15 -29.85 6.14
N ASP A 53 14.28 -30.40 6.61
CA ASP A 53 15.40 -30.78 5.76
C ASP A 53 15.09 -32.07 5.01
N ARG A 54 15.12 -32.01 3.67
CA ARG A 54 14.92 -33.16 2.76
C ARG A 54 13.57 -33.88 2.89
N GLU A 55 12.57 -33.24 3.47
CA GLU A 55 11.22 -33.80 3.57
C GLU A 55 10.29 -33.23 2.51
N TRP A 56 9.44 -34.09 1.94
CA TRP A 56 8.40 -33.64 1.02
C TRP A 56 7.31 -32.88 1.78
N GLN A 57 7.04 -31.65 1.35
CA GLN A 57 5.99 -30.81 1.92
C GLN A 57 4.73 -30.81 1.05
N ASN A 58 3.58 -31.01 1.69
CA ASN A 58 2.30 -30.91 1.00
C ASN A 58 2.00 -29.43 0.68
N SER A 59 1.42 -29.16 -0.50
CA SER A 59 1.02 -27.80 -0.89
C SER A 59 0.09 -27.13 0.14
N LYS A 60 -0.74 -27.91 0.84
CA LYS A 60 -1.60 -27.42 1.91
C LYS A 60 -0.81 -26.93 3.13
N GLU A 61 0.30 -27.59 3.47
CA GLU A 61 1.16 -27.17 4.58
C GLU A 61 1.91 -25.89 4.20
N ILE A 62 2.47 -25.84 2.98
CA ILE A 62 3.11 -24.63 2.46
C ILE A 62 2.15 -23.44 2.45
N LEU A 63 0.88 -23.65 2.07
CA LEU A 63 -0.12 -22.57 2.01
C LEU A 63 -0.39 -21.92 3.38
N LYS A 64 -0.29 -22.68 4.48
CA LYS A 64 -0.52 -22.15 5.83
C LYS A 64 0.46 -21.03 6.19
N GLU A 65 1.65 -21.04 5.59
CA GLU A 65 2.66 -19.98 5.80
C GLU A 65 2.28 -18.65 5.14
N PHE A 66 1.25 -18.60 4.29
CA PHE A 66 0.87 -17.40 3.53
C PHE A 66 -0.56 -16.93 3.81
N VAL A 67 -1.27 -17.52 4.78
CA VAL A 67 -2.66 -17.17 5.09
C VAL A 67 -2.87 -17.03 6.58
N VAL A 68 -3.77 -16.12 6.98
CA VAL A 68 -4.23 -16.09 8.37
C VAL A 68 -5.06 -17.34 8.63
N LEU A 69 -4.71 -18.14 9.62
CA LEU A 69 -5.48 -19.33 9.98
C LEU A 69 -6.77 -18.95 10.71
N PRO A 70 -7.87 -19.68 10.50
CA PRO A 70 -9.09 -19.46 11.26
C PRO A 70 -8.84 -19.56 12.77
N GLY A 71 -9.15 -18.49 13.52
CA GLY A 71 -8.93 -18.43 14.97
C GLY A 71 -7.63 -17.74 15.39
N GLU A 72 -6.76 -17.38 14.44
CA GLU A 72 -5.51 -16.65 14.68
C GLU A 72 -5.56 -15.22 14.11
N ASN A 73 -6.76 -14.69 13.95
CA ASN A 73 -6.97 -13.34 13.45
C ASN A 73 -6.46 -12.30 14.45
N PHE A 74 -5.93 -11.19 13.93
CA PHE A 74 -5.50 -10.04 14.72
C PHE A 74 -4.37 -10.34 15.73
N ASP A 75 -3.51 -11.33 15.45
CA ASP A 75 -2.32 -11.62 16.26
C ASP A 75 -1.19 -10.63 15.96
N TYR A 76 -1.40 -9.40 16.42
CA TYR A 76 -0.42 -8.32 16.29
C TYR A 76 0.84 -8.54 17.13
N ALA A 77 0.78 -9.38 18.18
CA ALA A 77 1.94 -9.69 19.00
C ALA A 77 2.97 -10.50 18.20
N ARG A 78 2.50 -11.52 17.48
CA ARG A 78 3.34 -12.31 16.56
C ARG A 78 3.96 -11.46 15.47
N ILE A 79 3.19 -10.57 14.85
CA ILE A 79 3.72 -9.69 13.79
C ILE A 79 4.80 -8.79 14.36
N LYS A 80 4.58 -8.20 15.54
CA LYS A 80 5.60 -7.39 16.20
C LYS A 80 6.90 -8.19 16.43
N GLU A 81 6.78 -9.45 16.87
CA GLU A 81 7.92 -10.33 17.09
C GLU A 81 8.66 -10.63 15.78
N VAL A 82 7.96 -11.11 14.74
CA VAL A 82 8.56 -11.42 13.43
C VAL A 82 9.21 -10.19 12.82
N GLN A 83 8.55 -9.03 12.89
CA GLN A 83 9.10 -7.78 12.37
C GLN A 83 10.25 -7.22 13.21
N SER A 84 10.44 -7.67 14.46
CA SER A 84 11.62 -7.32 15.24
C SER A 84 12.90 -8.00 14.74
N TRP A 85 12.76 -9.06 13.95
CA TRP A 85 13.86 -9.75 13.26
C TRP A 85 14.11 -9.20 11.85
N ASP A 86 13.17 -8.41 11.31
CA ASP A 86 13.29 -7.75 10.02
C ASP A 86 13.92 -6.35 10.19
N VAL A 87 14.48 -5.81 9.11
CA VAL A 87 15.08 -4.46 9.07
C VAL A 87 14.05 -3.38 8.74
N HIS A 88 12.82 -3.77 8.41
CA HIS A 88 11.78 -2.88 7.92
C HIS A 88 10.85 -2.39 9.04
N PRO A 89 10.37 -1.13 8.99
CA PRO A 89 9.36 -0.65 9.94
C PRO A 89 8.04 -1.45 9.87
N PRO A 90 7.41 -1.77 11.01
CA PRO A 90 6.36 -2.80 11.07
C PRO A 90 4.98 -2.35 10.56
N LEU A 91 4.74 -1.05 10.37
CA LEU A 91 3.39 -0.54 10.10
C LEU A 91 2.75 -1.13 8.84
N TYR A 92 3.51 -1.26 7.76
CA TYR A 92 3.00 -1.84 6.51
C TYR A 92 2.44 -3.25 6.73
N TYR A 93 3.18 -4.07 7.49
CA TYR A 93 2.80 -5.44 7.79
C TYR A 93 1.58 -5.49 8.71
N PHE A 94 1.47 -4.60 9.70
CA PHE A 94 0.25 -4.49 10.51
C PHE A 94 -0.99 -4.15 9.69
N LEU A 95 -0.88 -3.21 8.76
CA LEU A 95 -1.97 -2.83 7.87
C LEU A 95 -2.36 -3.98 6.94
N PHE A 96 -1.37 -4.64 6.35
CA PHE A 96 -1.57 -5.79 5.48
C PHE A 96 -2.25 -6.95 6.22
N HIS A 97 -1.79 -7.28 7.44
CA HIS A 97 -2.42 -8.30 8.28
C HIS A 97 -3.89 -8.00 8.53
N THR A 98 -4.17 -6.76 8.92
CA THR A 98 -5.53 -6.31 9.22
C THR A 98 -6.46 -6.54 8.02
N VAL A 99 -5.95 -6.34 6.79
CA VAL A 99 -6.73 -6.65 5.57
C VAL A 99 -6.90 -8.16 5.40
N CYS A 100 -5.85 -8.96 5.61
CA CYS A 100 -5.91 -10.42 5.54
C CYS A 100 -6.81 -11.05 6.60
N ASP A 101 -6.93 -10.46 7.78
CA ASP A 101 -7.77 -10.94 8.89
C ASP A 101 -9.25 -11.01 8.53
N PHE A 102 -9.72 -10.18 7.60
CA PHE A 102 -11.09 -10.25 7.09
C PHE A 102 -11.32 -11.43 6.12
N PHE A 103 -10.26 -12.15 5.72
CA PHE A 103 -10.30 -13.23 4.74
C PHE A 103 -9.43 -14.45 5.16
N PRO A 104 -9.69 -15.05 6.34
CA PRO A 104 -8.90 -16.17 6.83
C PRO A 104 -8.90 -17.36 5.86
N GLY A 105 -7.76 -18.04 5.76
CA GLY A 105 -7.53 -19.20 4.89
C GLY A 105 -7.45 -18.88 3.40
N ARG A 106 -7.44 -17.59 3.00
CA ARG A 106 -7.43 -17.19 1.58
C ARG A 106 -6.12 -16.51 1.20
N PHE A 107 -5.42 -17.11 0.26
CA PHE A 107 -4.28 -16.50 -0.42
C PHE A 107 -4.73 -15.86 -1.74
N SER A 108 -4.43 -14.57 -1.94
CA SER A 108 -4.70 -13.89 -3.22
C SER A 108 -3.92 -12.58 -3.36
N LYS A 109 -3.95 -11.91 -4.51
CA LYS A 109 -3.26 -10.62 -4.71
C LYS A 109 -4.02 -9.44 -4.10
N TRP A 110 -5.31 -9.61 -3.84
CA TRP A 110 -6.21 -8.51 -3.53
C TRP A 110 -5.97 -7.84 -2.17
N PRO A 111 -5.64 -8.55 -1.07
CA PRO A 111 -5.29 -7.91 0.19
C PRO A 111 -4.12 -6.93 0.04
N GLY A 112 -3.06 -7.33 -0.68
CA GLY A 112 -1.90 -6.48 -0.94
C GLY A 112 -2.21 -5.29 -1.83
N ILE A 113 -2.90 -5.53 -2.96
CA ILE A 113 -3.32 -4.46 -3.86
C ILE A 113 -4.23 -3.46 -3.14
N PHE A 114 -5.18 -3.94 -2.31
CA PHE A 114 -6.07 -3.08 -1.54
C PHE A 114 -5.29 -2.25 -0.52
N THR A 115 -4.34 -2.86 0.19
CA THR A 115 -3.43 -2.17 1.13
C THR A 115 -2.69 -1.03 0.42
N ASN A 116 -2.13 -1.28 -0.77
CA ASN A 116 -1.44 -0.25 -1.54
C ASN A 116 -2.38 0.74 -2.26
N LEU A 117 -3.63 0.38 -2.53
CA LEU A 117 -4.65 1.29 -3.04
C LEU A 117 -4.96 2.40 -2.01
N ILE A 118 -5.02 2.05 -0.73
CA ILE A 118 -5.17 3.03 0.36
C ILE A 118 -3.98 4.00 0.34
N ALA A 119 -2.75 3.50 0.23
CA ALA A 119 -1.55 4.33 0.12
C ALA A 119 -1.61 5.27 -1.09
N MET A 120 -2.07 4.80 -2.25
CA MET A 120 -2.26 5.62 -3.45
C MET A 120 -3.21 6.79 -3.21
N VAL A 121 -4.36 6.54 -2.56
CA VAL A 121 -5.33 7.60 -2.22
C VAL A 121 -4.71 8.61 -1.26
N LEU A 122 -3.99 8.15 -0.24
CA LEU A 122 -3.32 9.03 0.72
C LEU A 122 -2.25 9.90 0.03
N CYS A 123 -1.42 9.31 -0.83
CA CYS A 123 -0.43 10.02 -1.64
C CYS A 123 -1.08 11.10 -2.51
N PHE A 124 -2.20 10.79 -3.18
CA PHE A 124 -2.95 11.76 -3.99
C PHE A 124 -3.42 12.95 -3.14
N LEU A 125 -4.02 12.69 -1.98
CA LEU A 125 -4.52 13.73 -1.07
C LEU A 125 -3.40 14.57 -0.48
N LEU A 126 -2.29 13.94 -0.08
CA LEU A 126 -1.12 14.63 0.47
C LEU A 126 -0.46 15.52 -0.59
N MET A 127 -0.28 15.01 -1.81
CA MET A 127 0.32 15.77 -2.90
C MET A 127 -0.55 16.98 -3.29
N GLU A 128 -1.88 16.81 -3.38
CA GLU A 128 -2.78 17.94 -3.64
C GLU A 128 -2.73 18.99 -2.51
N ARG A 129 -2.64 18.56 -1.25
CA ARG A 129 -2.49 19.48 -0.11
C ARG A 129 -1.15 20.21 -0.16
N LEU A 130 -0.05 19.50 -0.40
CA LEU A 130 1.29 20.08 -0.53
C LEU A 130 1.34 21.14 -1.62
N LEU A 131 0.80 20.84 -2.80
CA LEU A 131 0.76 21.79 -3.93
C LEU A 131 -0.13 23.01 -3.65
N LYS A 132 -1.21 22.84 -2.88
CA LYS A 132 -2.02 23.98 -2.39
C LYS A 132 -1.24 24.85 -1.42
N THR A 133 -0.54 24.25 -0.46
CA THR A 133 0.29 24.98 0.52
C THR A 133 1.38 25.78 -0.17
N LEU A 134 1.95 25.26 -1.27
CA LEU A 134 2.90 25.97 -2.13
C LEU A 134 2.27 27.03 -3.05
N GLY A 135 0.98 27.33 -2.91
CA GLY A 135 0.29 28.36 -3.70
C GLY A 135 0.14 28.03 -5.19
N ARG A 136 0.26 26.74 -5.60
CA ARG A 136 0.25 26.38 -7.02
C ARG A 136 -1.15 26.48 -7.63
N PRO A 137 -1.26 27.04 -8.86
CA PRO A 137 -2.55 27.19 -9.54
C PRO A 137 -3.13 25.80 -9.89
N PHE A 138 -4.45 25.70 -9.93
CA PHE A 138 -5.16 24.42 -10.11
C PHE A 138 -4.68 23.61 -11.32
N VAL A 139 -4.40 24.26 -12.45
CA VAL A 139 -3.92 23.59 -13.67
C VAL A 139 -2.62 22.84 -13.40
N VAL A 140 -1.66 23.49 -12.73
CA VAL A 140 -0.37 22.85 -12.36
C VAL A 140 -0.61 21.69 -11.42
N ARG A 141 -1.47 21.85 -10.40
CA ARG A 141 -1.74 20.77 -9.44
C ARG A 141 -2.37 19.56 -10.12
N PHE A 142 -3.36 19.79 -10.97
CA PHE A 142 -4.04 18.76 -11.73
C PHE A 142 -3.08 17.99 -12.63
N LEU A 143 -2.23 18.70 -13.39
CA LEU A 143 -1.24 18.07 -14.27
C LEU A 143 -0.22 17.24 -13.50
N VAL A 144 0.30 17.75 -12.36
CA VAL A 144 1.24 17.00 -11.52
C VAL A 144 0.59 15.73 -10.96
N LEU A 145 -0.62 15.82 -10.44
CA LEU A 145 -1.36 14.66 -9.92
C LEU A 145 -1.66 13.64 -11.02
N ALA A 146 -1.98 14.08 -12.23
CA ALA A 146 -2.23 13.21 -13.36
C ALA A 146 -0.97 12.47 -13.80
N LEU A 147 0.15 13.20 -13.94
CA LEU A 147 1.43 12.63 -14.33
C LEU A 147 1.96 11.62 -13.32
N ILE A 148 1.93 11.96 -12.03
CA ILE A 148 2.44 11.07 -10.98
C ILE A 148 1.53 9.86 -10.81
N GLY A 149 0.22 10.03 -10.79
CA GLY A 149 -0.70 8.94 -10.48
C GLY A 149 -0.93 7.95 -11.63
N LEU A 150 -0.63 8.32 -12.88
CA LEU A 150 -0.75 7.44 -14.06
C LEU A 150 0.60 6.96 -14.61
N ASN A 151 1.73 7.36 -14.01
CA ASN A 151 3.01 6.89 -14.50
C ASN A 151 3.20 5.38 -14.22
N PRO A 152 4.05 4.69 -15.01
CA PRO A 152 4.29 3.26 -14.82
C PRO A 152 4.86 2.91 -13.45
N MET A 153 5.61 3.82 -12.82
CA MET A 153 6.20 3.60 -11.49
C MET A 153 5.14 3.47 -10.40
N THR A 154 4.12 4.34 -10.40
CA THR A 154 3.02 4.32 -9.45
C THR A 154 2.14 3.09 -9.65
N ILE A 155 1.86 2.74 -10.91
CA ILE A 155 1.14 1.50 -11.22
C ILE A 155 1.93 0.27 -10.76
N SER A 156 3.25 0.27 -10.95
CA SER A 156 4.13 -0.77 -10.44
C SER A 156 4.07 -0.84 -8.91
N ALA A 157 4.21 0.28 -8.20
CA ALA A 157 4.13 0.33 -6.73
C ALA A 157 2.76 -0.13 -6.17
N LEU A 158 1.68 0.05 -6.93
CA LEU A 158 0.36 -0.48 -6.56
C LEU A 158 0.28 -2.00 -6.72
N VAL A 159 0.72 -2.51 -7.87
CA VAL A 159 0.52 -3.90 -8.30
C VAL A 159 1.58 -4.83 -7.72
N PHE A 160 2.79 -4.32 -7.50
CA PHE A 160 3.85 -4.96 -6.73
C PHE A 160 3.70 -4.52 -5.26
N PHE A 161 2.85 -5.23 -4.53
CA PHE A 161 2.41 -4.78 -3.21
C PHE A 161 3.53 -4.94 -2.16
N ARG A 162 4.24 -3.84 -1.94
CA ARG A 162 5.31 -3.71 -0.95
C ARG A 162 5.19 -2.43 -0.14
N MET A 163 5.96 -2.36 0.93
CA MET A 163 6.05 -1.22 1.85
C MET A 163 6.46 0.11 1.20
N TYR A 164 7.05 0.12 0.00
CA TYR A 164 7.55 1.34 -0.64
C TYR A 164 6.45 2.35 -0.99
N PHE A 165 5.23 1.89 -1.27
CA PHE A 165 4.14 2.83 -1.51
C PHE A 165 3.75 3.56 -0.23
N TRP A 166 3.76 2.85 0.90
CA TRP A 166 3.56 3.45 2.22
C TRP A 166 4.72 4.35 2.65
N LEU A 167 5.97 4.00 2.30
CA LEU A 167 7.11 4.91 2.47
C LEU A 167 6.85 6.25 1.75
N THR A 168 6.27 6.22 0.55
CA THR A 168 5.93 7.43 -0.20
C THR A 168 4.88 8.28 0.52
N VAL A 169 3.88 7.66 1.16
CA VAL A 169 2.91 8.36 2.03
C VAL A 169 3.65 9.13 3.12
N PHE A 170 4.60 8.49 3.80
CA PHE A 170 5.38 9.12 4.86
C PHE A 170 6.27 10.26 4.36
N VAL A 171 6.97 10.05 3.25
CA VAL A 171 7.80 11.10 2.64
C VAL A 171 6.95 12.32 2.28
N LEU A 172 5.78 12.13 1.67
CA LEU A 172 4.86 13.23 1.34
C LEU A 172 4.28 13.90 2.59
N ALA A 173 3.97 13.14 3.63
CA ALA A 173 3.49 13.67 4.91
C ALA A 173 4.56 14.55 5.58
N CYS A 174 5.80 14.06 5.66
CA CYS A 174 6.95 14.81 6.17
C CYS A 174 7.21 16.08 5.35
N ALA A 175 7.20 15.97 4.01
CA ALA A 175 7.37 17.14 3.13
C ALA A 175 6.29 18.19 3.35
N LYS A 176 5.01 17.76 3.49
CA LYS A 176 3.89 18.66 3.78
C LYS A 176 4.08 19.38 5.10
N LEU A 177 4.42 18.65 6.18
CA LEU A 177 4.63 19.25 7.50
C LEU A 177 5.80 20.23 7.49
N HIS A 178 6.90 19.85 6.85
CA HIS A 178 8.08 20.70 6.72
C HIS A 178 7.76 22.01 5.99
N VAL A 179 7.15 21.93 4.80
CA VAL A 179 6.79 23.11 3.99
C VAL A 179 5.81 24.01 4.73
N GLU A 180 4.78 23.44 5.37
CA GLU A 180 3.82 24.21 6.15
C GLU A 180 4.48 24.94 7.31
N LYS A 181 5.40 24.28 8.03
CA LYS A 181 6.08 24.92 9.16
C LYS A 181 7.05 26.01 8.70
N THR A 182 7.78 25.79 7.61
CA THR A 182 8.69 26.78 7.04
C THR A 182 7.95 28.04 6.60
N LEU A 183 6.80 27.91 5.93
CA LEU A 183 5.99 29.05 5.52
C LEU A 183 5.33 29.80 6.67
N GLN A 184 5.14 29.18 7.84
CA GLN A 184 4.65 29.86 9.05
C GLN A 184 5.73 30.72 9.72
N LEU A 185 7.01 30.44 9.47
CA LEU A 185 8.15 31.14 10.07
C LEU A 185 8.65 32.30 9.20
N MET A 186 8.18 32.39 7.95
CA MET A 186 8.46 33.46 7.00
C MET A 186 7.36 34.51 7.06
#